data_AF-A0A8T5W089-F1
#
_entry.id   AF-A0A8T5W089-F1
#
_cell.length_a   1.000
_cell.length_b   1.000
_cell.length_c   1.000
_cell.angle_alpha   90.00
_cell.angle_beta   90.00
_cell.angle_gamma   90.00
#
_symmetry.space_group_name_H-M   'P 1'
#
loop_
_entity.id
_entity.type
_entity.pdbx_description
1 polymer ?
#
loop_
_entity_poly.entity_id
_entity_poly.type
_entity_poly.pdbx_seq_one_letter_code
_entity_poly.pdbx_strand_id
1 'polypeptide(L)'
;FMAGGLTAALIFFILPQMKSLFAESLHAELPALTQFMLDLSDFVRFRFYVVLIIIGALIAAYYLLQRSPKGGYLVDSLKLRFPVSGKLFHKISLSRFARTLALLANSGVPILDSLEMTGKTAQNQVIEKAVEEARSSLKEGGTIAGQ
;
A
#
# COMPACT_ATOMS: atom_id res chain seq x y z
N PHE A 1 0.02 -10.65 -46.54
CA PHE A 1 -1.37 -11.05 -46.23
C PHE A 1 -1.52 -12.57 -46.00
N MET A 2 -1.03 -13.45 -46.88
CA MET A 2 -1.14 -14.91 -46.67
C MET A 2 -0.48 -15.44 -45.38
N ALA A 3 0.70 -14.92 -45.01
CA ALA A 3 1.40 -15.34 -43.80
C ALA A 3 0.60 -15.06 -42.51
N GLY A 4 -0.04 -13.88 -42.39
CA GLY A 4 -0.85 -13.53 -41.23
C GLY A 4 -2.15 -14.33 -41.12
N GLY A 5 -2.75 -14.69 -42.27
CA GLY A 5 -3.92 -15.56 -42.30
C GLY A 5 -3.58 -16.99 -41.84
N LEU A 6 -2.41 -17.49 -42.20
CA LEU A 6 -1.92 -18.78 -41.72
C LEU A 6 -1.68 -18.76 -40.21
N THR A 7 -1.00 -17.73 -39.66
CA THR A 7 -0.78 -17.63 -38.21
C THR A 7 -2.09 -17.50 -37.44
N ALA A 8 -3.05 -16.72 -37.94
CA ALA A 8 -4.37 -16.63 -37.34
C ALA A 8 -5.10 -17.99 -37.37
N ALA A 9 -5.05 -18.72 -38.47
CA ALA A 9 -5.67 -20.05 -38.57
C ALA A 9 -5.04 -21.05 -37.58
N LEU A 10 -3.71 -21.06 -37.45
CA LEU A 10 -3.01 -21.90 -36.46
C LEU A 10 -3.46 -21.57 -35.03
N ILE A 11 -3.59 -20.28 -34.69
CA ILE A 11 -3.97 -19.85 -33.33
C ILE A 11 -5.45 -20.12 -33.03
N PHE A 12 -6.34 -19.83 -33.98
CA PHE A 12 -7.79 -19.93 -33.76
C PHE A 12 -8.35 -21.35 -33.92
N PHE A 13 -7.72 -22.22 -34.72
CA PHE A 13 -8.23 -23.58 -34.95
C PHE A 13 -7.38 -24.67 -34.29
N ILE A 14 -6.05 -24.55 -34.30
CA ILE A 14 -5.15 -25.62 -33.82
C ILE A 14 -4.89 -25.51 -32.32
N LEU A 15 -4.62 -24.30 -31.82
CA LEU A 15 -4.41 -24.06 -30.40
C LEU A 15 -5.58 -24.56 -29.50
N PRO A 16 -6.86 -24.36 -29.84
CA PRO A 16 -7.96 -24.89 -29.02
C PRO A 16 -8.08 -26.41 -29.06
N GLN A 17 -7.75 -27.07 -30.17
CA GLN A 17 -7.72 -28.55 -30.24
C GLN A 17 -6.59 -29.12 -29.39
N MET A 18 -5.44 -28.45 -29.33
CA MET A 18 -4.38 -28.81 -28.39
C MET A 18 -4.88 -28.63 -26.95
N LYS A 19 -5.57 -27.53 -26.62
CA LYS A 19 -6.14 -27.31 -25.28
C LYS A 19 -7.12 -28.42 -24.87
N SER A 20 -7.96 -28.93 -25.77
CA SER A 20 -8.88 -30.03 -25.44
C SER A 20 -8.16 -31.35 -25.22
N LEU A 21 -7.10 -31.65 -25.99
CA LEU A 21 -6.26 -32.84 -25.75
C LEU A 21 -5.50 -32.74 -24.42
N PHE A 22 -5.00 -31.56 -24.06
CA PHE A 22 -4.38 -31.31 -22.75
C PHE A 22 -5.41 -31.31 -21.60
N ALA A 23 -6.68 -30.96 -21.87
CA ALA A 23 -7.76 -30.98 -20.88
C ALA A 23 -8.30 -32.39 -20.60
N GLU A 24 -8.34 -33.27 -21.61
CA GLU A 24 -8.84 -34.64 -21.48
C GLU A 24 -7.79 -35.65 -21.01
N SER A 25 -6.49 -35.39 -21.25
CA SER A 25 -5.41 -36.33 -20.89
C SER A 25 -4.76 -36.09 -19.52
N LEU A 26 -5.14 -35.02 -18.80
CA LEU A 26 -4.70 -34.73 -17.42
C LEU A 26 -5.72 -35.20 -16.38
N HIS A 27 -6.13 -36.48 -16.46
CA HIS A 27 -6.68 -37.22 -15.32
C HIS A 27 -5.64 -37.51 -14.22
N ALA A 28 -4.51 -36.79 -14.20
CA ALA A 28 -3.54 -36.80 -13.13
C ALA A 28 -3.53 -35.40 -12.54
N GLU A 29 -3.94 -35.30 -11.27
CA GLU A 29 -4.00 -34.10 -10.43
C GLU A 29 -2.96 -33.06 -10.88
N LEU A 30 -3.41 -31.99 -11.56
CA LEU A 30 -2.52 -30.90 -11.89
C LEU A 30 -1.91 -30.40 -10.58
N PRO A 31 -0.58 -30.21 -10.48
CA PRO A 31 0.04 -29.61 -9.32
C PRO A 31 -0.74 -28.35 -8.94
N ALA A 32 -1.08 -28.18 -7.67
CA ALA A 32 -2.02 -27.14 -7.21
C ALA A 32 -1.71 -25.74 -7.77
N LEU A 33 -0.44 -25.44 -8.03
CA LEU A 33 0.03 -24.20 -8.64
C LEU A 33 -0.46 -24.01 -10.09
N THR A 34 -0.49 -25.07 -10.89
CA THR A 34 -0.89 -25.02 -12.31
C THR A 34 -2.40 -24.91 -12.46
N GLN A 35 -3.16 -25.60 -11.60
CA GLN A 35 -4.62 -25.43 -11.53
C GLN A 35 -5.00 -24.02 -11.07
N PHE A 36 -4.32 -23.48 -10.04
CA PHE A 36 -4.50 -22.10 -9.61
C PHE A 36 -4.22 -21.08 -10.73
N MET A 37 -3.21 -21.31 -11.55
CA MET A 37 -2.90 -20.43 -12.70
C MET A 37 -4.00 -20.47 -13.77
N LEU A 38 -4.59 -21.64 -14.02
CA LEU A 38 -5.71 -21.79 -14.96
C LEU A 38 -7.00 -21.15 -14.42
N ASP A 39 -7.31 -21.39 -13.15
CA ASP A 39 -8.45 -20.77 -12.47
C ASP A 39 -8.33 -19.24 -12.44
N LEU A 40 -7.13 -18.71 -12.21
CA LEU A 40 -6.84 -17.28 -12.28
C LEU A 40 -7.02 -16.74 -13.71
N SER A 41 -6.57 -17.49 -14.72
CA SER A 41 -6.70 -17.09 -16.13
C SER A 41 -8.16 -17.05 -16.58
N ASP A 42 -8.96 -18.05 -16.19
CA ASP A 42 -10.38 -18.11 -16.50
C ASP A 42 -11.18 -17.08 -15.67
N PHE A 43 -10.78 -16.79 -14.44
CA PHE A 43 -11.36 -15.70 -13.64
C PHE A 43 -11.14 -14.33 -14.28
N VAL A 44 -9.94 -14.07 -14.79
CA VAL A 44 -9.60 -12.81 -15.48
C VAL A 44 -10.31 -12.73 -16.84
N ARG A 45 -10.42 -13.84 -17.57
CA ARG A 45 -10.99 -13.87 -18.93
C ARG A 45 -12.52 -13.84 -18.95
N PHE A 46 -13.20 -14.57 -18.06
CA PHE A 46 -14.66 -14.72 -18.09
C PHE A 46 -15.40 -13.60 -17.33
N ARG A 47 -14.67 -12.75 -16.59
CA ARG A 47 -15.26 -11.85 -15.60
C ARG A 47 -14.55 -10.50 -15.49
N PHE A 48 -14.15 -9.90 -16.61
CA PHE A 48 -13.52 -8.56 -16.62
C PHE A 48 -14.37 -7.51 -15.88
N TYR A 49 -15.71 -7.59 -15.96
CA TYR A 49 -16.62 -6.74 -15.18
C TYR A 49 -16.49 -6.95 -13.67
N VAL A 50 -16.29 -8.19 -13.20
CA VAL A 50 -16.07 -8.49 -11.77
C VAL A 50 -14.69 -8.03 -11.32
N VAL A 51 -13.67 -8.17 -12.16
CA VAL A 51 -12.34 -7.60 -11.89
C VAL A 51 -12.43 -6.07 -11.76
N LEU A 52 -13.15 -5.40 -12.66
CA LEU A 52 -13.42 -3.96 -12.57
C LEU A 52 -14.18 -3.57 -11.31
N ILE A 53 -15.19 -4.34 -10.91
CA ILE A 53 -15.94 -4.11 -9.66
C ILE A 53 -15.04 -4.33 -8.44
N ILE A 54 -14.19 -5.35 -8.42
CA ILE A 54 -13.25 -5.61 -7.33
C ILE A 54 -12.21 -4.50 -7.23
N ILE A 55 -11.65 -4.05 -8.36
CA ILE A 55 -10.71 -2.92 -8.40
C ILE A 55 -11.42 -1.65 -7.91
N GLY A 56 -12.63 -1.37 -8.40
CA GLY A 56 -13.44 -0.23 -7.95
C GLY A 56 -13.77 -0.30 -6.45
N ALA A 57 -14.12 -1.48 -5.94
CA ALA A 57 -14.40 -1.72 -4.53
C ALA A 57 -13.14 -1.56 -3.66
N LEU A 58 -11.97 -2.03 -4.13
CA LEU A 58 -10.69 -1.84 -3.45
C LEU A 58 -10.29 -0.36 -3.41
N ILE A 59 -10.48 0.38 -4.50
CA ILE A 59 -10.22 1.82 -4.57
C ILE A 59 -11.17 2.56 -3.61
N ALA A 60 -12.47 2.28 -3.67
CA ALA A 60 -13.47 2.89 -2.79
C ALA A 60 -13.19 2.56 -1.31
N ALA A 61 -12.87 1.30 -1.00
CA ALA A 61 -12.50 0.86 0.35
C ALA A 61 -11.23 1.57 0.82
N TYR A 62 -10.21 1.74 -0.04
CA TYR A 62 -9.00 2.50 0.28
C TYR A 62 -9.32 3.97 0.58
N TYR A 63 -10.16 4.63 -0.22
CA TYR A 63 -10.60 6.00 0.02
C TYR A 63 -11.43 6.15 1.31
N LEU A 64 -12.33 5.20 1.58
CA LEU A 64 -13.15 5.15 2.80
C LEU A 64 -12.30 4.91 4.05
N LEU A 65 -11.31 4.01 3.96
CA LEU A 65 -10.38 3.71 5.04
C LEU A 65 -9.45 4.89 5.33
N GLN A 66 -8.97 5.61 4.30
CA GLN A 66 -8.18 6.84 4.48
C GLN A 66 -8.97 7.96 5.16
N ARG A 67 -10.29 8.05 4.94
CA ARG A 67 -11.14 9.05 5.61
C ARG A 67 -11.40 8.74 7.08
N SER A 68 -11.19 7.50 7.53
CA SER A 68 -11.41 7.13 8.92
C SER A 68 -10.13 7.26 9.75
N PRO A 69 -10.15 7.95 10.92
CA PRO A 69 -8.95 8.15 11.75
C PRO A 69 -8.31 6.83 12.23
N LYS A 70 -9.07 5.74 12.34
CA LYS A 70 -8.55 4.40 12.67
C LYS A 70 -8.03 3.64 11.43
N GLY A 71 -8.59 3.91 10.25
CA GLY A 71 -8.20 3.28 8.99
C GLY A 71 -6.93 3.87 8.40
N GLY A 72 -6.73 5.19 8.52
CA GLY A 72 -5.48 5.87 8.19
C GLY A 72 -4.30 5.30 8.96
N TYR A 73 -4.46 5.08 10.28
CA TYR A 73 -3.42 4.48 11.12
C TYR A 73 -3.06 3.04 10.71
N LEU A 74 -4.05 2.21 10.35
CA LEU A 74 -3.83 0.84 9.88
C LEU A 74 -3.13 0.81 8.51
N VAL A 75 -3.54 1.68 7.59
CA VAL A 75 -2.93 1.80 6.25
C VAL A 75 -1.51 2.37 6.35
N ASP A 76 -1.29 3.37 7.20
CA ASP A 76 0.05 3.92 7.46
C ASP A 76 0.94 2.90 8.19
N SER A 77 0.40 2.14 9.14
CA SER A 77 1.11 1.05 9.82
C SER A 77 1.49 -0.07 8.83
N LEU A 78 0.58 -0.46 7.92
CA LEU A 78 0.87 -1.43 6.86
C LEU A 78 1.89 -0.91 5.84
N LYS A 79 1.85 0.37 5.48
CA LYS A 79 2.89 1.03 4.65
C LYS A 79 4.24 1.08 5.35
N LEU A 80 4.27 1.30 6.66
CA LEU A 80 5.49 1.25 7.49
C LEU A 80 6.02 -0.18 7.64
N ARG A 81 5.14 -1.19 7.62
CA ARG A 81 5.49 -2.61 7.66
C ARG A 81 5.91 -3.18 6.31
N PHE A 82 5.76 -2.43 5.21
CA PHE A 82 6.28 -2.84 3.92
C PHE A 82 7.82 -2.83 3.96
N PRO A 83 8.47 -4.02 3.88
CA PRO A 83 9.86 -4.20 4.26
C PRO A 83 10.87 -3.43 3.40
N VAL A 84 10.44 -2.90 2.25
CA VAL A 84 11.30 -2.15 1.32
C VAL A 84 11.23 -0.63 1.53
N SER A 85 10.14 -0.09 2.08
CA SER A 85 9.89 1.38 2.08
C SER A 85 9.68 2.00 3.47
N GLY A 86 9.42 1.22 4.52
CA GLY A 86 9.11 1.75 5.85
C GLY A 86 10.21 2.63 6.47
N LYS A 87 11.48 2.19 6.39
CA LYS A 87 12.64 2.97 6.88
C LYS A 87 12.86 4.26 6.09
N LEU A 88 12.54 4.24 4.78
CA LEU A 88 12.70 5.40 3.92
C LEU A 88 11.66 6.47 4.26
N PHE A 89 10.39 6.09 4.41
CA PHE A 89 9.34 7.03 4.82
C PHE A 89 9.60 7.61 6.21
N HIS A 90 10.09 6.79 7.16
CA HIS A 90 10.48 7.28 8.47
C HIS A 90 11.60 8.33 8.40
N LYS A 91 12.66 8.08 7.61
CA LYS A 91 13.77 9.03 7.42
C LYS A 91 13.31 10.33 6.73
N ILE A 92 12.43 10.24 5.73
CA ILE A 92 11.90 11.41 5.02
C ILE A 92 11.07 12.28 5.97
N SER A 93 10.19 11.68 6.77
CA SER A 93 9.36 12.41 7.72
C SER A 93 10.19 13.00 8.87
N LEU A 94 11.19 12.27 9.38
CA LEU A 94 12.10 12.80 10.41
C LEU A 94 12.94 13.97 9.89
N SER A 95 13.44 13.89 8.65
CA SER A 95 14.18 14.99 8.00
C SER A 95 13.32 16.24 7.84
N ARG A 96 12.07 16.09 7.38
CA ARG A 96 11.11 17.20 7.28
C ARG A 96 10.79 17.82 8.64
N PHE A 97 10.54 16.99 9.64
CA PHE A 97 10.34 17.44 11.02
C PHE A 97 11.53 18.26 11.53
N ALA A 98 12.74 17.70 11.45
CA ALA A 98 13.95 18.35 11.94
C ALA A 98 14.23 19.68 11.22
N ARG A 99 14.02 19.73 9.90
CA ARG A 99 14.18 20.96 9.13
C ARG A 99 13.20 22.05 9.58
N THR A 100 11.92 21.74 9.67
CA THR A 100 10.91 22.72 10.09
C THR A 100 11.12 23.15 11.55
N LEU A 101 11.54 22.23 12.42
CA LEU A 101 11.84 22.55 13.83
C LEU A 101 13.03 23.48 13.94
N ALA A 102 14.10 23.25 13.17
CA ALA A 102 15.26 24.13 13.13
C ALA A 102 14.89 25.54 12.64
N LEU A 103 14.02 25.66 11.63
CA LEU A 103 13.53 26.96 11.18
C LEU A 103 12.76 27.69 12.29
N LEU A 104 11.79 27.05 12.94
CA LEU A 104 10.97 27.69 13.97
C LEU A 104 11.76 28.01 15.25
N ALA A 105 12.67 27.13 15.66
CA ALA A 105 13.55 27.35 16.80
C ALA A 105 14.47 28.57 16.58
N ASN A 106 15.01 28.74 15.36
CA ASN A 106 15.81 29.92 15.01
C ASN A 106 14.97 31.20 14.83
N SER A 107 13.66 31.06 14.60
CA SER A 107 12.74 32.20 14.39
C SER A 107 12.20 32.78 15.71
N GLY A 108 12.64 32.27 16.87
CA GLY A 108 12.19 32.72 18.19
C GLY A 108 10.77 32.29 18.55
N VAL A 109 10.20 31.33 17.83
CA VAL A 109 8.87 30.78 18.13
C VAL A 109 8.96 29.93 19.41
N PRO A 110 8.01 30.05 20.36
CA PRO A 110 7.99 29.21 21.57
C PRO A 110 8.12 27.73 21.24
N ILE A 111 8.91 26.99 22.02
CA ILE A 111 9.25 25.58 21.73
C ILE A 111 7.99 24.69 21.68
N LEU A 112 7.00 24.97 22.52
CA LEU A 112 5.73 24.22 22.58
C LEU A 112 4.86 24.41 21.34
N ASP A 113 4.91 25.60 20.73
CA ASP A 113 4.18 25.91 19.49
C ASP A 113 4.94 25.39 18.28
N SER A 114 6.27 25.47 18.33
CA SER A 114 7.16 24.90 17.33
C SER A 114 6.98 23.38 17.22
N LEU A 115 6.84 22.68 18.34
CA LEU A 115 6.56 21.24 18.38
C LEU A 115 5.20 20.90 17.76
N GLU A 116 4.14 21.67 18.06
CA GLU A 116 2.82 21.43 17.47
C GLU A 116 2.85 21.59 15.94
N MET A 117 3.44 22.68 15.45
CA MET A 117 3.51 22.97 14.02
C MET A 117 4.36 21.96 13.26
N THR A 118 5.47 21.52 13.85
CA THR A 118 6.40 20.57 13.22
C THR A 118 5.87 19.15 13.21
N GLY A 119 5.15 18.73 14.26
CA GLY A 119 4.44 17.45 14.31
C GLY A 119 3.45 17.30 13.14
N LYS A 120 2.64 18.33 12.89
CA LYS A 120 1.70 18.38 11.75
C LYS A 120 2.40 18.39 10.38
N THR A 121 3.63 18.93 10.31
CA THR A 121 4.43 19.03 9.07
C THR A 121 5.12 17.71 8.70
N ALA A 122 5.32 16.79 9.65
CA ALA A 122 6.01 15.51 9.43
C ALA A 122 5.22 14.56 8.49
N GLN A 123 3.94 14.82 8.24
CA GLN A 123 3.03 14.01 7.40
C GLN A 123 3.12 12.51 7.72
N ASN A 124 3.22 12.18 9.01
CA ASN A 124 3.31 10.81 9.50
C ASN A 124 2.66 10.76 10.87
N GLN A 125 1.54 10.04 10.99
CA GLN A 125 0.76 9.98 12.22
C GLN A 125 1.55 9.40 13.41
N VAL A 126 2.55 8.55 13.17
CA VAL A 126 3.41 8.00 14.23
C VAL A 126 4.32 9.08 14.80
N ILE A 127 4.92 9.91 13.95
CA ILE A 127 5.78 11.02 14.38
C ILE A 127 4.94 12.11 15.03
N GLU A 128 3.77 12.44 14.47
CA GLU A 128 2.83 13.40 15.06
C GLU A 128 2.42 12.99 16.47
N LYS A 129 2.06 11.72 16.68
CA LYS A 129 1.71 11.20 18.01
C LYS A 129 2.88 11.27 19.00
N ALA A 130 4.08 10.88 18.57
CA ALA A 130 5.27 10.95 19.42
C ALA A 130 5.63 12.40 19.81
N VAL A 131 5.43 13.36 18.89
CA VAL A 131 5.64 14.78 19.16
C VAL A 131 4.59 15.34 20.11
N GLU A 132 3.31 14.92 19.98
CA GLU A 132 2.26 15.34 20.91
C GLU A 132 2.49 14.78 22.33
N GLU A 133 2.93 13.53 22.45
CA GLU A 133 3.34 12.94 23.73
C GLU A 133 4.50 13.74 24.36
N ALA A 134 5.55 14.04 23.60
CA ALA A 134 6.68 14.84 24.06
C ALA A 134 6.26 16.27 24.47
N ARG A 135 5.31 16.87 23.73
CA ARG A 135 4.73 18.18 24.05
C ARG A 135 3.94 18.15 25.35
N SER A 136 3.14 17.09 25.60
CA SER A 136 2.41 16.92 26.86
C SER A 136 3.38 16.83 28.03
N SER A 137 4.42 16.00 27.90
CA SER A 137 5.46 15.87 28.93
C SER A 137 6.21 17.18 29.20
N LEU A 138 6.43 18.02 28.18
CA LEU A 138 7.04 19.35 28.35
C LEU A 138 6.06 20.36 28.99
N LYS A 139 4.77 20.30 28.66
CA LYS A 139 3.71 21.14 29.26
C LYS A 139 3.49 20.83 30.73
N GLU A 140 3.60 19.57 31.10
CA GLU A 140 3.47 19.10 32.48
C GLU A 140 4.68 19.52 33.36
N GLY A 141 5.71 20.12 32.75
CA GLY A 141 6.92 20.55 33.43
C GLY A 141 7.83 19.35 33.65
N GLY A 142 9.06 19.42 33.17
CA GLY A 142 10.05 18.36 33.37
C GLY A 142 10.24 18.02 34.86
N THR A 143 9.54 16.98 35.32
CA THR A 143 9.92 16.13 36.44
C THR A 143 9.38 14.73 36.18
N ILE A 144 10.14 13.97 35.39
CA ILE A 144 10.26 12.51 35.58
C ILE A 144 11.74 12.19 35.84
N ALA A 145 12.33 12.93 36.78
CA ALA A 145 13.41 12.42 37.60
C ALA A 145 12.75 11.86 38.87
N GLY A 146 12.43 10.56 38.84
CA GLY A 146 11.91 9.81 39.97
C GLY A 146 10.39 9.69 40.00
N GLN A 147 9.84 8.66 39.34
CA GLN A 147 9.44 7.39 39.98
C GLN A 147 9.63 6.24 38.99
#